data_AF-A0A8K0LY51-F1
#
_entry.id   AF-A0A8K0LY51-F1
#
_cell.length_a   1.000
_cell.length_b   1.000
_cell.length_c   1.000
_cell.angle_alpha   90.00
_cell.angle_beta   90.00
_cell.angle_gamma   90.00
#
_symmetry.space_group_name_H-M   'P 1'
#
loop_
_entity.id
_entity.type
_entity.pdbx_description
1 polymer ?
#
loop_
_entity_poly.entity_id
_entity_poly.type
_entity_poly.pdbx_seq_one_letter_code
_entity_poly.pdbx_strand_id
1 'polypeptide(L)'
;MSITFPTRLQDNLAYLAFGKSDRELVYGEGVFVGYRYYEQLEVILHRVEYSDLVMPDEFSASANHIMRISVQVQNMGKLKGAEVVQIYVVDPDSSLQRPKKGLKAFKKLTLAPGEKQTVTLDLGKYALSYWF
;
A
#
# COMPACT_ATOMS: atom_id res chain seq x y z
N MET A 1 -0.43 -4.15 5.45
CA MET A 1 -0.35 -5.44 6.17
C MET A 1 -0.05 -6.54 5.18
N SER A 2 0.61 -7.63 5.57
CA SER A 2 0.87 -8.79 4.68
C SER A 2 -0.38 -9.66 4.44
N ILE A 3 -1.41 -9.51 5.27
CA ILE A 3 -2.71 -10.20 5.17
C ILE A 3 -3.86 -9.22 5.39
N THR A 4 -5.02 -9.49 4.79
CA THR A 4 -6.25 -8.69 4.94
C THR A 4 -7.06 -9.19 6.13
N PHE A 5 -7.51 -8.29 7.00
CA PHE A 5 -8.41 -8.61 8.12
C PHE A 5 -9.85 -8.24 7.76
N PRO A 6 -10.72 -9.22 7.45
CA PRO A 6 -12.14 -8.95 7.21
C PRO A 6 -12.88 -8.54 8.48
N THR A 7 -14.00 -7.84 8.30
CA THR A 7 -14.94 -7.47 9.39
C THR A 7 -15.51 -8.68 10.11
N ARG A 8 -15.89 -9.72 9.36
CA ARG A 8 -16.37 -11.01 9.88
C ARG A 8 -15.63 -12.12 9.16
N LEU A 9 -15.47 -13.26 9.82
CA LEU A 9 -14.86 -14.45 9.20
C LEU A 9 -15.61 -14.88 7.92
N GLN A 10 -16.93 -14.64 7.88
CA GLN A 10 -17.82 -14.94 6.76
C GLN A 10 -17.57 -14.08 5.52
N ASP A 11 -16.91 -12.92 5.68
CA ASP A 11 -16.63 -12.03 4.55
C ASP A 11 -15.42 -12.52 3.73
N ASN A 12 -14.69 -13.54 4.22
CA ASN A 12 -13.66 -14.22 3.45
C ASN A 12 -14.30 -15.16 2.41
N LEU A 13 -13.96 -15.00 1.13
CA LEU A 13 -14.40 -15.86 0.03
C LEU A 13 -14.14 -17.34 0.29
N ALA A 14 -13.02 -17.68 0.93
CA ALA A 14 -12.67 -19.05 1.26
C ALA A 14 -13.53 -19.63 2.42
N TYR A 15 -14.37 -18.84 3.09
CA TYR A 15 -15.12 -19.27 4.29
C TYR A 15 -16.05 -20.46 4.07
N LEU A 16 -16.64 -20.57 2.87
CA LEU A 16 -17.59 -21.64 2.55
C LEU A 16 -16.89 -22.94 2.14
N ALA A 17 -15.71 -22.84 1.53
CA ALA A 17 -14.94 -23.99 1.07
C ALA A 17 -13.99 -24.52 2.16
N PHE A 18 -13.33 -23.62 2.89
CA PHE A 18 -12.23 -23.96 3.79
C PHE A 18 -12.72 -24.69 5.05
N GLY A 19 -12.30 -25.95 5.21
CA GLY A 19 -12.58 -26.78 6.38
C GLY A 19 -14.01 -27.34 6.45
N LYS A 20 -14.82 -27.15 5.40
CA LYS A 20 -16.22 -27.63 5.32
C LYS A 20 -16.46 -28.66 4.21
N SER A 21 -15.42 -29.03 3.46
CA SER A 21 -15.48 -30.10 2.46
C SER A 21 -14.96 -31.42 3.01
N ASP A 22 -15.73 -32.50 2.87
CA ASP A 22 -15.37 -33.81 3.41
C ASP A 22 -14.22 -34.52 2.66
N ARG A 23 -13.97 -34.18 1.38
CA ARG A 23 -12.96 -34.87 0.54
C ARG A 23 -12.19 -33.99 -0.44
N GLU A 24 -12.83 -32.99 -1.03
CA GLU A 24 -12.20 -32.11 -2.03
C GLU A 24 -12.45 -30.63 -1.72
N LEU A 25 -11.36 -29.86 -1.64
CA LEU A 25 -11.40 -28.42 -1.44
C LEU A 25 -11.40 -27.72 -2.80
N VAL A 26 -12.55 -27.17 -3.19
CA VAL A 26 -12.68 -26.37 -4.42
C VAL A 26 -12.32 -24.91 -4.12
N TYR A 27 -11.26 -24.41 -4.76
CA TYR A 27 -10.84 -23.01 -4.71
C TYR A 27 -11.74 -22.13 -5.58
N GLY A 28 -13.00 -21.98 -5.15
CA GLY A 28 -14.02 -21.20 -5.88
C GLY A 28 -13.69 -19.70 -5.99
N GLU A 29 -12.79 -19.19 -5.14
CA GLU A 29 -12.31 -17.81 -5.17
C GLU A 29 -11.35 -17.51 -6.33
N GLY A 30 -10.79 -18.54 -6.97
CA GLY A 30 -9.82 -18.39 -8.05
C GLY A 30 -8.65 -17.47 -7.66
N VAL A 31 -8.38 -16.44 -8.46
CA VAL A 31 -7.30 -15.49 -8.21
C VAL A 31 -7.64 -14.42 -7.15
N PHE A 32 -8.90 -14.34 -6.73
CA PHE A 32 -9.43 -13.30 -5.83
C PHE A 32 -9.20 -13.68 -4.37
N VAL A 33 -7.94 -13.86 -4.00
CA VAL A 33 -7.51 -14.19 -2.64
C VAL A 33 -7.14 -12.92 -1.88
N GLY A 34 -7.70 -12.76 -0.68
CA GLY A 34 -7.36 -11.66 0.23
C GLY A 34 -7.71 -10.29 -0.36
N TYR A 35 -6.76 -9.35 -0.35
CA TYR A 35 -7.00 -7.96 -0.75
C TYR A 35 -7.63 -7.80 -2.14
N ARG A 36 -7.32 -8.71 -3.08
CA ARG A 36 -7.85 -8.68 -4.47
C ARG A 36 -9.37 -8.75 -4.53
N TYR A 37 -10.00 -9.43 -3.58
CA TYR A 37 -11.46 -9.52 -3.48
C TYR A 37 -12.05 -8.26 -2.83
N TYR A 38 -11.46 -7.79 -1.73
CA TYR A 38 -11.98 -6.62 -1.02
C TYR A 38 -11.78 -5.31 -1.80
N GLU A 39 -10.78 -5.23 -2.68
CA GLU A 39 -10.63 -4.12 -3.64
C GLU A 39 -11.80 -4.04 -4.62
N GLN A 40 -12.40 -5.16 -5.02
CA GLN A 40 -13.56 -5.19 -5.92
C GLN A 40 -14.88 -4.85 -5.21
N LEU A 41 -14.96 -5.07 -3.90
CA LEU A 41 -16.16 -4.83 -3.10
C LEU A 41 -16.21 -3.46 -2.43
N GLU A 42 -15.19 -2.62 -2.63
CA GLU A 42 -15.05 -1.30 -1.99
C GLU A 42 -15.24 -1.32 -0.45
N VAL A 43 -14.97 -2.47 0.20
CA VAL A 43 -15.08 -2.60 1.66
C VAL A 43 -13.86 -1.97 2.31
N ILE A 44 -13.88 -0.63 2.35
CA ILE A 44 -12.84 0.18 2.96
C ILE A 44 -13.13 0.26 4.47
N LEU A 45 -12.46 -0.60 5.24
CA LEU A 45 -12.53 -0.62 6.71
C LEU A 45 -12.03 0.66 7.38
N HIS A 46 -11.15 1.40 6.70
CA HIS A 46 -10.57 2.64 7.19
C HIS A 46 -10.56 3.66 6.06
N ARG A 47 -11.42 4.67 6.15
CA ARG A 47 -11.45 5.76 5.19
C ARG A 47 -10.31 6.71 5.53
N VAL A 48 -9.30 6.75 4.68
CA VAL A 48 -8.14 7.64 4.84
C VAL A 48 -8.08 8.56 3.63
N GLU A 49 -7.82 9.84 3.89
CA GLU A 49 -7.68 10.86 2.85
C GLU A 49 -6.24 11.32 2.77
N TYR A 50 -5.76 11.51 1.55
CA TYR A 50 -4.43 11.99 1.24
C TYR A 50 -4.53 13.39 0.66
N SER A 51 -3.81 14.36 1.23
CA SER A 51 -3.79 15.74 0.76
C SER A 51 -2.38 16.33 0.79
N ASP A 52 -2.20 17.48 0.15
CA ASP A 52 -1.00 18.32 0.30
C ASP A 52 0.30 17.56 0.02
N LEU A 53 0.35 16.83 -1.10
CA LEU A 53 1.58 16.20 -1.57
C LEU A 53 2.59 17.30 -1.92
N VAL A 54 3.71 17.29 -1.22
CA VAL A 54 4.87 18.15 -1.48
C VAL A 54 6.03 17.27 -1.88
N MET A 55 6.54 17.53 -3.07
CA MET A 55 7.60 16.78 -3.71
C MET A 55 8.52 17.77 -4.44
N PRO A 56 9.85 17.64 -4.34
CA PRO A 56 10.77 18.40 -5.18
C PRO A 56 10.62 18.04 -6.66
N ASP A 57 10.72 19.02 -7.56
CA ASP A 57 10.61 18.80 -9.01
C ASP A 57 11.81 18.04 -9.58
N GLU A 58 12.98 18.20 -8.96
CA GLU A 58 14.24 17.62 -9.42
C GLU A 58 14.83 16.66 -8.40
N PHE A 59 15.41 15.57 -8.91
CA PHE A 59 16.17 14.60 -8.13
C PHE A 59 17.63 14.62 -8.56
N SER A 60 18.55 14.87 -7.62
CA SER A 60 19.98 14.78 -7.90
C SER A 60 20.51 13.38 -7.59
N ALA A 61 21.26 12.79 -8.51
CA ALA A 61 21.92 11.49 -8.32
C ALA A 61 23.17 11.55 -7.40
N SER A 62 23.42 12.68 -6.73
CA SER A 62 24.55 12.84 -5.81
C SER A 62 24.47 11.89 -4.61
N ALA A 63 25.63 11.41 -4.15
CA ALA A 63 25.73 10.49 -3.01
C ALA A 63 25.11 11.03 -1.71
N ASN A 64 25.11 12.35 -1.54
CA ASN A 64 24.60 13.02 -0.35
C ASN A 64 23.19 13.61 -0.56
N HIS A 65 22.58 13.40 -1.73
CA HIS A 65 21.26 13.93 -2.00
C HIS A 65 20.18 13.04 -1.36
N ILE A 66 19.26 13.70 -0.65
CA ILE A 66 18.07 13.09 -0.07
C ILE A 66 16.88 13.93 -0.54
N MET A 67 16.01 13.31 -1.33
CA MET A 67 14.75 13.88 -1.74
C MET A 67 13.70 13.57 -0.67
N ARG A 68 13.15 14.62 -0.05
CA ARG A 68 12.10 14.48 0.96
C ARG A 68 10.74 14.69 0.29
N ILE A 69 9.89 13.68 0.39
CA ILE A 69 8.51 13.74 -0.08
C ILE A 69 7.63 13.76 1.15
N SER A 70 6.74 14.74 1.27
CA SER A 70 5.77 14.81 2.35
C SER A 70 4.35 14.76 1.82
N VAL A 71 3.48 14.05 2.54
CA VAL A 71 2.06 13.98 2.24
C VAL A 71 1.29 14.07 3.55
N GLN A 72 0.15 14.75 3.53
CA GLN A 72 -0.76 14.75 4.67
C GLN A 72 -1.73 13.59 4.55
N VAL A 73 -1.93 12.90 5.67
CA VAL A 73 -2.80 11.74 5.79
C VAL A 73 -3.79 11.98 6.91
N GLN A 74 -5.07 11.89 6.60
CA GLN A 74 -6.15 12.10 7.56
C GLN A 74 -7.02 10.85 7.70
N ASN A 75 -7.26 10.42 8.94
CA ASN A 75 -8.21 9.34 9.20
C ASN A 75 -9.63 9.90 9.25
N MET A 76 -10.39 9.65 8.19
CA MET A 76 -11.82 10.01 8.07
C MET A 76 -12.74 8.91 8.63
N GLY A 77 -12.17 7.83 9.17
CA GLY A 77 -12.88 6.75 9.83
C GLY A 77 -13.30 7.09 11.26
N LYS A 78 -14.23 6.28 11.78
CA LYS A 78 -14.73 6.39 13.16
C LYS A 78 -13.86 5.68 14.19
N LEU A 79 -12.89 4.90 13.73
CA LEU A 79 -12.02 4.06 14.57
C LEU A 79 -10.56 4.45 14.38
N LYS A 80 -9.76 4.24 15.44
CA LYS A 80 -8.31 4.38 15.36
C LYS A 80 -7.77 3.34 14.38
N GLY A 81 -7.03 3.81 13.38
CA GLY A 81 -6.49 2.99 12.30
C GLY A 81 -4.98 3.15 12.17
N ALA A 82 -4.33 2.16 11.57
CA ALA A 82 -2.95 2.28 11.16
C ALA A 82 -2.88 2.29 9.63
N GLU A 83 -2.24 3.30 9.07
CA GLU A 83 -2.06 3.48 7.63
C GLU A 83 -0.58 3.28 7.26
N VAL A 84 -0.31 2.80 6.04
CA VAL A 84 1.06 2.68 5.52
C VAL A 84 1.16 3.50 4.24
N VAL A 85 1.84 4.65 4.32
CA VAL A 85 2.18 5.44 3.13
C VAL A 85 3.31 4.73 2.40
N GLN A 86 3.19 4.59 1.09
CA GLN A 86 4.16 3.91 0.23
C GLN A 86 4.50 4.78 -0.97
N ILE A 87 5.79 4.86 -1.30
CA ILE A 87 6.28 5.53 -2.50
C ILE A 87 6.78 4.49 -3.48
N TYR A 88 6.23 4.56 -4.69
CA TYR A 88 6.61 3.73 -5.83
C TYR A 88 7.29 4.58 -6.89
N VAL A 89 8.38 4.07 -7.44
CA VAL A 89 9.08 4.65 -8.57
C VAL A 89 8.79 3.83 -9.82
N VAL A 90 8.51 4.52 -10.92
CA VAL A 90 8.32 3.96 -12.25
C VAL A 90 9.36 4.58 -13.18
N ASP A 91 9.99 3.76 -14.00
CA ASP A 91 10.77 4.25 -15.12
C ASP A 91 9.98 3.97 -16.41
N PRO A 92 9.44 5.00 -17.07
CA PRO A 92 8.58 4.83 -18.24
C PRO A 92 9.34 4.32 -19.47
N ASP A 93 10.62 4.65 -19.61
CA ASP A 93 11.42 4.43 -20.83
C ASP A 93 12.63 3.51 -20.56
N SER A 94 12.43 2.51 -19.71
CA SER A 94 13.52 1.62 -19.34
C SER A 94 14.07 0.82 -20.52
N SER A 95 15.39 0.88 -20.70
CA SER A 95 16.14 -0.01 -21.59
C SER A 95 16.36 -1.42 -21.04
N LEU A 96 16.01 -1.68 -19.78
CA LEU A 96 16.20 -2.96 -19.08
C LEU A 96 14.85 -3.53 -18.61
N GLN A 97 14.72 -4.86 -18.64
CA GLN A 97 13.51 -5.50 -18.16
C GLN A 97 13.38 -5.33 -16.63
N ARG A 98 12.44 -4.51 -16.18
CA ARG A 98 12.23 -4.21 -14.75
C ARG A 98 10.75 -4.22 -14.34
N PRO A 99 10.43 -4.39 -13.04
CA PRO A 99 9.06 -4.25 -12.55
C PRO A 99 8.50 -2.86 -12.85
N LYS A 100 7.24 -2.79 -13.29
CA LYS A 100 6.56 -1.53 -13.65
C LYS A 100 6.50 -0.52 -12.50
N LYS A 101 6.55 -0.98 -11.24
CA LYS A 101 6.55 -0.15 -10.04
C LYS A 101 7.50 -0.77 -9.02
N GLY A 102 8.49 -0.02 -8.56
CA GLY A 102 9.38 -0.44 -7.47
C GLY A 102 9.05 0.32 -6.19
N LEU A 103 8.77 -0.39 -5.10
CA LEU A 103 8.60 0.22 -3.78
C LEU A 103 9.95 0.75 -3.28
N LYS A 104 10.03 2.04 -2.95
CA LYS A 104 11.30 2.68 -2.54
C LYS A 104 11.31 3.21 -1.11
N ALA A 105 10.16 3.62 -0.60
CA ALA A 105 10.03 4.02 0.79
C ALA A 105 8.61 3.70 1.28
N PHE A 106 8.49 3.40 2.56
CA PHE A 106 7.20 3.29 3.22
C PHE A 106 7.31 3.72 4.67
N LYS A 107 6.22 4.26 5.21
CA LYS A 107 6.13 4.64 6.62
C LYS A 107 4.74 4.32 7.14
N LYS A 108 4.73 3.59 8.25
CA LYS A 108 3.52 3.26 8.98
C LYS A 108 3.23 4.36 9.99
N LEU A 109 1.98 4.81 10.02
CA LEU A 109 1.46 5.77 10.98
C LEU A 109 0.22 5.19 11.65
N THR A 110 -0.08 5.69 12.83
CA THR A 110 -1.29 5.35 13.56
C THR A 110 -2.05 6.64 13.81
N LEU A 111 -3.31 6.67 13.38
CA LEU A 111 -4.15 7.85 13.42
C LEU A 111 -5.40 7.57 14.24
N ALA A 112 -5.68 8.42 15.22
CA ALA A 112 -6.98 8.49 15.86
C ALA A 112 -8.06 8.97 14.87
N PRO A 113 -9.35 8.73 15.15
CA PRO A 113 -10.44 9.26 14.33
C PRO A 113 -10.33 10.78 14.18
N GLY A 114 -10.38 11.28 12.94
CA GLY A 114 -10.25 12.70 12.61
C GLY A 114 -8.82 13.26 12.66
N GLU A 115 -7.83 12.47 13.10
CA GLU A 115 -6.44 12.92 13.19
C GLU A 115 -5.82 13.08 11.80
N LYS A 116 -5.11 14.20 11.62
CA LYS A 116 -4.33 14.53 10.44
C LYS A 116 -2.85 14.57 10.80
N GLN A 117 -2.01 13.82 10.09
CA GLN A 117 -0.56 13.83 10.26
C GLN A 117 0.16 14.04 8.93
N THR A 118 1.26 14.80 8.97
CA THR A 118 2.19 14.92 7.85
C THR A 118 3.23 13.83 7.92
N VAL A 119 3.32 13.03 6.86
CA VAL A 119 4.26 11.94 6.72
C VAL A 119 5.34 12.34 5.73
N THR A 120 6.58 12.45 6.22
CA THR A 120 7.76 12.65 5.37
C THR A 120 8.49 11.32 5.16
N LEU A 121 8.82 11.06 3.90
CA LEU A 121 9.56 9.91 3.40
C LEU A 121 10.78 10.40 2.63
N ASP A 122 11.93 9.81 2.94
CA ASP A 122 13.22 10.21 2.39
C ASP A 122 13.66 9.20 1.31
N LEU A 123 13.97 9.70 0.12
CA LEU A 123 14.53 8.94 -0.99
C LEU A 123 15.99 9.35 -1.22
N GLY A 124 16.93 8.44 -0.99
CA GLY A 124 18.34 8.63 -1.35
C GLY A 124 18.65 8.20 -2.79
N LYS A 125 19.91 8.35 -3.23
CA LYS A 125 20.35 7.99 -4.60
C LYS A 125 19.95 6.59 -5.09
N TYR A 126 19.87 5.61 -4.18
CA TYR A 126 19.51 4.24 -4.53
C TYR A 126 18.02 4.06 -4.85
N ALA A 127 17.18 5.04 -4.55
CA ALA A 127 15.77 5.02 -4.91
C ALA A 127 15.57 4.93 -6.42
N LEU A 128 16.42 5.58 -7.22
CA LEU A 128 16.37 5.54 -8.68
C LEU A 128 17.48 4.68 -9.31
N SER A 129 18.42 4.17 -8.52
CA SER A 129 19.53 3.38 -9.04
C SER A 129 19.07 1.99 -9.50
N TYR A 130 19.72 1.51 -10.55
CA TYR A 130 19.67 0.12 -10.99
C TYR A 130 21.11 -0.37 -11.23
N TRP A 131 21.32 -1.67 -11.17
CA TRP A 131 22.61 -2.29 -11.45
C TRP A 131 22.57 -2.92 -12.85
N PHE A 132 23.61 -2.69 -13.63
CA PHE A 132 23.88 -3.29 -14.94
C PHE A 132 25.01 -4.31 -14.84
#